data_AF-Q30Y05-F1
#
_entry.id   AF-Q30Y05-F1
#
_cell.length_a   1.000
_cell.length_b   1.000
_cell.length_c   1.000
_cell.angle_alpha   90.00
_cell.angle_beta   90.00
_cell.angle_gamma   90.00
#
_symmetry.space_group_name_H-M   'P 1'
#
loop_
_entity.id
_entity.type
_entity.pdbx_description
1 polymer ?
#
loop_
_entity_poly.entity_id
_entity_poly.type
_entity_poly.pdbx_seq_one_letter_code
_entity_poly.pdbx_strand_id
1 'polypeptide(L)'
;MASTPRNIAGRVEELLREELLEMGEDPSRLEPHEIAENMRCEVRPDDSMIYSWKGTPILRVQPEHHQDGSVTWRMFTRDEVMTPQTEILQ
;
A
#
# COMPACT_ATOMS: atom_id res chain seq x y z
N MET A 1 -10.34 17.25 -18.90
CA MET A 1 -11.08 16.29 -18.05
C MET A 1 -10.46 16.36 -16.68
N ALA A 2 -11.14 16.98 -15.71
CA ALA A 2 -10.59 17.19 -14.38
C ALA A 2 -10.54 15.83 -13.66
N SER A 3 -9.35 15.41 -13.26
CA SER A 3 -9.13 14.25 -12.41
C SER A 3 -9.89 14.47 -11.11
N THR A 4 -10.94 13.70 -10.87
CA THR A 4 -11.59 13.55 -9.56
C THR A 4 -10.50 13.39 -8.49
N PRO A 5 -10.59 14.01 -7.30
CA PRO A 5 -9.65 13.75 -6.23
C PRO A 5 -9.62 12.23 -6.00
N ARG A 6 -8.49 11.63 -6.34
CA ARG A 6 -8.29 10.18 -6.40
C ARG A 6 -8.55 9.65 -4.99
N ASN A 7 -9.66 8.93 -4.81
CA ASN A 7 -10.00 8.32 -3.53
C ASN A 7 -8.81 7.46 -3.08
N ILE A 8 -8.23 7.76 -1.92
CA ILE A 8 -7.06 7.05 -1.38
C ILE A 8 -7.32 5.54 -1.35
N ALA A 9 -8.52 5.12 -0.97
CA ALA A 9 -8.90 3.71 -0.96
C ALA A 9 -8.83 3.09 -2.37
N GLY A 10 -9.30 3.81 -3.40
CA GLY A 10 -9.22 3.34 -4.78
C GLY A 10 -7.78 3.24 -5.30
N ARG A 11 -6.89 4.16 -4.88
CA ARG A 11 -5.47 4.07 -5.22
C ARG A 11 -4.77 2.91 -4.50
N VAL A 12 -5.09 2.69 -3.22
CA VAL A 12 -4.60 1.53 -2.47
C VAL A 12 -5.01 0.23 -3.16
N GLU A 13 -6.27 0.12 -3.58
CA GLU A 13 -6.79 -1.05 -4.28
C GLU A 13 -6.12 -1.28 -5.65
N GLU A 14 -5.83 -0.21 -6.40
CA GLU A 14 -5.07 -0.24 -7.65
C GLU A 14 -3.65 -0.78 -7.43
N LEU A 15 -2.92 -0.22 -6.46
CA LEU A 15 -1.56 -0.66 -6.13
C LEU A 15 -1.51 -2.11 -5.64
N LEU A 16 -2.44 -2.52 -4.77
CA LEU A 16 -2.50 -3.92 -4.31
C LEU A 16 -2.69 -4.89 -5.48
N ARG A 17 -3.47 -4.52 -6.50
CA ARG A 17 -3.62 -5.34 -7.71
C ARG A 17 -2.34 -5.41 -8.52
N GLU A 18 -1.66 -4.28 -8.70
CA GLU A 18 -0.37 -4.21 -9.41
C GLU A 18 0.67 -5.10 -8.73
N GLU A 19 0.84 -4.99 -7.41
CA GLU A 19 1.80 -5.79 -6.64
C GLU A 19 1.50 -7.29 -6.70
N LEU A 20 0.23 -7.68 -6.62
CA LEU A 20 -0.17 -9.08 -6.75
C LEU A 20 0.16 -9.64 -8.14
N LEU A 21 -0.11 -8.87 -9.21
CA LEU A 21 0.24 -9.25 -10.58
C LEU A 21 1.76 -9.42 -10.75
N GLU A 22 2.56 -8.51 -10.18
CA GLU A 22 4.02 -8.62 -10.19
C GLU A 22 4.56 -9.83 -9.41
N MET A 23 3.81 -10.29 -8.41
CA MET A 23 4.10 -11.53 -7.68
C MET A 23 3.64 -12.80 -8.42
N GLY A 24 3.00 -12.66 -9.59
CA GLY A 24 2.47 -13.77 -10.37
C GLY A 24 1.10 -14.28 -9.91
N GLU A 25 0.42 -13.55 -9.03
CA GLU A 25 -0.97 -13.80 -8.65
C GLU A 25 -1.89 -13.08 -9.64
N ASP A 26 -3.08 -13.63 -9.93
CA ASP A 26 -4.08 -12.96 -10.77
C ASP A 26 -5.27 -12.54 -9.89
N PRO A 27 -5.34 -11.27 -9.44
CA PRO A 27 -6.41 -10.79 -8.57
C PRO A 27 -7.82 -10.95 -9.17
N SER A 28 -7.96 -11.01 -10.49
CA SER A 28 -9.25 -11.19 -11.15
C SER A 28 -9.78 -12.63 -11.05
N ARG A 29 -8.90 -13.57 -10.68
CA ARG A 29 -9.20 -15.00 -10.54
C ARG A 29 -9.18 -15.48 -9.10
N LEU A 30 -8.80 -14.60 -8.16
CA LEU A 30 -8.86 -14.89 -6.73
C LEU A 30 -10.30 -14.76 -6.24
N GLU A 31 -10.76 -15.79 -5.54
CA GLU A 31 -12.03 -15.74 -4.84
C GLU A 31 -11.92 -14.86 -3.58
N PRO A 32 -13.03 -14.23 -3.12
CA PRO A 32 -12.99 -13.35 -1.96
C PRO A 32 -12.44 -14.00 -0.69
N HIS A 33 -12.67 -15.30 -0.49
CA HIS A 33 -12.15 -16.04 0.66
C HIS A 33 -10.62 -16.22 0.59
N GLU A 34 -10.06 -16.47 -0.61
CA GLU A 34 -8.62 -16.56 -0.79
C GLU A 34 -7.93 -15.24 -0.49
N ILE A 35 -8.56 -14.11 -0.87
CA ILE A 35 -8.06 -12.79 -0.53
C ILE A 35 -8.08 -12.58 0.99
N ALA A 36 -9.20 -12.90 1.65
CA ALA A 36 -9.35 -12.73 3.10
C ALA A 36 -8.39 -13.60 3.92
N GLU A 37 -8.04 -14.80 3.45
CA GLU A 37 -7.11 -15.70 4.13
C GLU A 37 -5.64 -15.25 3.98
N ASN A 38 -5.29 -14.67 2.84
CA ASN A 38 -3.90 -14.39 2.48
C ASN A 38 -3.51 -12.91 2.63
N MET A 39 -4.47 -11.98 2.62
CA MET A 39 -4.23 -10.55 2.80
C MET A 39 -4.31 -10.18 4.28
N ARG A 40 -3.28 -9.53 4.80
CA ARG A 40 -3.27 -8.93 6.14
C ARG A 40 -2.97 -7.45 6.06
N CYS A 41 -3.70 -6.65 6.81
CA CYS A 41 -3.42 -5.23 7.02
C CYS A 41 -3.03 -5.02 8.49
N GLU A 42 -1.85 -4.49 8.72
CA GLU A 42 -1.40 -4.05 10.04
C GLU A 42 -1.45 -2.53 10.12
N VAL A 43 -2.22 -2.01 11.08
CA VAL A 43 -2.26 -0.59 11.40
C VAL A 43 -1.25 -0.31 12.51
N ARG A 44 -0.29 0.56 12.24
CA ARG A 44 0.78 0.95 13.15
C ARG A 44 0.36 2.14 14.03
N PRO A 45 1.05 2.40 15.15
CA PRO A 45 0.73 3.54 16.03
C PRO A 45 0.89 4.92 15.39
N ASP A 46 1.62 5.03 14.27
CA ASP A 46 1.78 6.26 13.47
C ASP A 46 0.71 6.41 12.37
N ASP A 47 -0.40 5.67 12.51
CA ASP A 47 -1.49 5.57 11.53
C ASP A 47 -1.07 5.05 10.14
N SER A 48 0.16 4.53 10.01
CA SER A 48 0.58 3.85 8.79
C SER A 48 -0.03 2.45 8.71
N MET A 49 -0.31 2.02 7.48
CA MET A 49 -0.87 0.71 7.18
C MET A 49 0.13 -0.10 6.36
N ILE A 50 0.35 -1.36 6.75
CA ILE A 50 1.17 -2.30 5.99
C ILE A 50 0.29 -3.45 5.52
N TYR A 51 0.14 -3.57 4.20
CA TYR A 51 -0.53 -4.68 3.57
C TYR A 51 0.48 -5.77 3.23
N SER A 52 0.16 -7.00 3.61
CA SER A 52 0.98 -8.18 3.36
C SER A 52 0.16 -9.26 2.67
N TRP A 53 0.69 -9.83 1.59
CA TRP A 53 0.14 -10.99 0.89
C TRP A 53 0.94 -12.24 1.23
N LYS A 54 0.27 -13.29 1.75
CA LYS A 54 0.91 -14.56 2.14
C LYS A 54 2.12 -14.38 3.07
N GLY A 55 2.07 -13.34 3.92
CA GLY A 55 3.13 -12.99 4.86
C GLY A 55 4.24 -12.08 4.30
N THR A 56 4.21 -11.74 3.01
CA THR A 56 5.15 -10.81 2.39
C THR A 56 4.55 -9.40 2.35
N PRO A 57 5.20 -8.38 2.93
CA PRO A 57 4.76 -6.99 2.78
C PRO A 57 4.80 -6.57 1.31
N ILE A 58 3.70 -6.00 0.82
CA ILE A 58 3.54 -5.59 -0.59
C ILE A 58 3.20 -4.11 -0.75
N LEU A 59 2.60 -3.47 0.26
CA LEU A 59 2.27 -2.06 0.19
C LEU A 59 2.30 -1.45 1.58
N ARG A 60 3.02 -0.33 1.73
CA ARG A 60 2.93 0.53 2.91
C ARG A 60 2.24 1.83 2.53
N VAL A 61 1.28 2.26 3.36
CA VAL A 61 0.57 3.53 3.22
C VAL A 61 0.85 4.36 4.46
N GLN A 62 1.46 5.52 4.30
CA GLN A 62 1.91 6.37 5.40
C GLN A 62 1.27 7.76 5.31
N PRO A 63 0.66 8.27 6.40
CA PRO A 63 0.18 9.63 6.43
C PRO A 63 1.36 10.61 6.52
N GLU A 64 1.21 11.75 5.84
CA GLU A 64 2.09 12.89 5.94
C GLU A 64 1.28 14.10 6.39
N HIS A 65 1.56 14.55 7.61
CA HIS A 65 0.91 15.70 8.22
C HIS A 65 1.63 16.99 7.81
N HIS A 66 0.86 17.94 7.28
CA HIS A 66 1.36 19.26 6.92
C HIS A 66 1.05 20.28 8.02
N GLN A 67 1.78 21.40 8.01
CA GLN A 67 1.63 22.46 9.03
C GLN A 67 0.26 23.16 8.98
N ASP A 68 -0.45 23.07 7.85
CA ASP A 68 -1.81 23.61 7.68
C ASP A 68 -2.91 22.67 8.21
N GLY A 69 -2.52 21.53 8.80
CA GLY A 69 -3.43 20.52 9.31
C GLY A 69 -3.97 19.56 8.24
N SER A 70 -3.55 19.70 6.98
CA SER A 70 -3.88 18.74 5.93
C SER A 70 -3.04 17.46 6.08
N VAL A 71 -3.59 16.36 5.58
CA VAL A 71 -2.93 15.05 5.55
C VAL A 71 -2.88 14.58 4.11
N THR A 72 -1.67 14.28 3.62
CA THR A 72 -1.48 13.52 2.38
C THR A 72 -1.05 12.10 2.70
N TRP A 73 -1.13 11.20 1.72
CA TRP A 73 -0.77 9.79 1.92
C TRP A 73 0.33 9.41 0.94
N ARG A 74 1.47 8.94 1.47
CA ARG A 74 2.52 8.30 0.67
C ARG A 74 2.29 6.80 0.63
N MET A 75 2.61 6.21 -0.49
CA MET A 75 2.44 4.79 -0.76
C MET A 75 3.78 4.25 -1.25
N PHE A 76 4.21 3.14 -0.69
CA PHE A 76 5.48 2.48 -1.00
C PHE A 76 5.16 1.04 -1.42
N THR A 77 5.51 0.68 -2.65
CA THR A 77 5.33 -0.69 -3.17
C THR A 77 6.35 -1.66 -2.55
N ARG A 78 6.22 -2.96 -2.82
CA ARG A 78 7.08 -4.00 -2.23
C ARG A 78 8.57 -3.67 -2.34
N ASP A 79 9.00 -3.21 -3.50
CA ASP A 79 10.42 -2.93 -3.78
C ASP A 79 10.92 -1.73 -2.94
N GLU A 80 10.08 -0.74 -2.71
CA GLU A 80 10.35 0.42 -1.86
C GLU A 80 10.27 0.07 -0.37
N VAL A 81 9.36 -0.83 0.01
CA VAL A 81 9.22 -1.34 1.38
C VAL A 81 10.43 -2.16 1.81
N MET A 82 11.01 -2.94 0.89
CA MET A 82 12.18 -3.77 1.14
C MET A 82 13.50 -2.98 1.14
N THR A 83 13.50 -1.73 0.69
CA THR A 83 14.68 -0.87 0.71
C THR A 83 14.83 -0.23 2.10
N PRO A 84 15.92 -0.50 2.85
CA PRO A 84 16.19 0.24 4.08
C PRO A 84 16.31 1.73 3.77
N GLN A 85 15.61 2.60 4.49
CA GLN A 85 15.72 4.07 4.37
C GLN A 85 17.06 4.61 4.91
N THR A 86 18.16 3.89 4.72
CA THR A 86 19.49 4.23 5.21
C THR A 86 20.38 4.70 4.07
N GLU A 87 19.98 5.74 3.32
CA GLU A 87 20.90 6.40 2.37
C GLU A 87 20.45 7.80 1.93
N ILE A 88 20.07 8.68 2.86
CA ILE A 88 20.09 10.14 2.61
C ILE A 88 20.63 10.86 3.86
N LEU A 89 21.92 10.68 4.11
CA LEU A 89 22.75 11.62 4.86
C LEU A 89 24.12 11.68 4.17
N GLN A 90 24.21 12.47 3.09
CA GLN A 90 25.43 13.13 2.65
C GLN A 90 25.09 14.54 2.18
#